data_AF-A0A852TM00-F1
#
_entry.id   AF-A0A852TM00-F1
#
_cell.length_a   1.000
_cell.length_b   1.000
_cell.length_c   1.000
_cell.angle_alpha   90.00
_cell.angle_beta   90.00
_cell.angle_gamma   90.00
#
_symmetry.space_group_name_H-M   'P 1'
#
loop_
_entity.id
_entity.type
_entity.pdbx_description
1 polymer ?
#
loop_
_entity_poly.entity_id
_entity_poly.type
_entity_poly.pdbx_seq_one_letter_code
_entity_poly.pdbx_strand_id
1 'polypeptide(L)'
;MNAAVLWEKLRERALQSEFEIHTVPQNKSVPLWFLVGVKERSLIIKKAKNHTPSVKISMDRMITFKDFEYVYRYYDRWQKGETNSRQEASKKSQNTAYIFALIDEALKVRVDVH
;
A
#
# COMPACT_ATOMS: atom_id res chain seq x y z
N MET A 1 -14.69 6.80 3.08
CA MET A 1 -14.34 6.68 1.64
C MET A 1 -14.41 5.22 1.28
N ASN A 2 -14.71 4.86 0.03
CA ASN A 2 -14.68 3.47 -0.42
C ASN A 2 -13.34 3.15 -1.11
N ALA A 3 -13.10 1.87 -1.41
CA ALA A 3 -11.87 1.41 -2.05
C ALA A 3 -11.57 2.14 -3.38
N ALA A 4 -12.59 2.34 -4.22
CA ALA A 4 -12.44 3.00 -5.51
C ALA A 4 -11.90 4.43 -5.36
N VAL A 5 -12.45 5.23 -4.44
CA VAL A 5 -11.99 6.61 -4.21
C VAL A 5 -10.54 6.65 -3.73
N LEU A 6 -10.13 5.73 -2.84
CA LEU A 6 -8.74 5.68 -2.37
C LEU A 6 -7.78 5.22 -3.48
N TRP A 7 -8.21 4.24 -4.28
CA TRP A 7 -7.46 3.75 -5.42
C TRP A 7 -7.20 4.82 -6.47
N GLU A 8 -8.24 5.53 -6.90
CA GLU A 8 -8.14 6.60 -7.89
C GLU A 8 -7.16 7.69 -7.41
N LYS A 9 -7.26 8.11 -6.14
CA LYS A 9 -6.35 9.09 -5.54
C LYS A 9 -4.89 8.66 -5.60
N LEU A 10 -4.59 7.42 -5.20
CA LEU A 10 -3.23 6.88 -5.24
C LEU A 10 -2.70 6.84 -6.66
N ARG A 11 -3.54 6.40 -7.61
CA ARG A 11 -3.16 6.32 -9.02
C ARG A 11 -2.92 7.70 -9.61
N GLU A 12 -3.80 8.67 -9.35
CA GLU A 12 -3.63 10.06 -9.81
C GLU A 12 -2.33 10.66 -9.26
N ARG A 13 -2.06 10.50 -7.96
CA ARG A 13 -0.81 10.94 -7.35
C ARG A 13 0.40 10.30 -8.02
N ALA A 14 0.39 8.97 -8.18
CA ALA A 14 1.48 8.23 -8.80
C ALA A 14 1.65 8.56 -10.31
N LEU A 15 0.58 8.99 -10.98
CA LEU A 15 0.60 9.41 -12.38
C LEU A 15 1.25 10.79 -12.54
N GLN A 16 1.04 11.68 -11.56
CA GLN A 16 1.71 12.98 -11.52
C GLN A 16 3.20 12.83 -11.18
N SER A 17 3.52 12.00 -10.18
CA SER A 17 4.90 11.71 -9.80
C SER A 17 4.99 10.42 -9.01
N GLU A 18 6.00 9.59 -9.31
CA GLU A 18 6.31 8.43 -8.45
C GLU A 18 6.62 8.93 -7.03
N PHE A 19 6.11 8.24 -6.01
CA PHE A 19 6.29 8.66 -4.62
C PHE A 19 6.68 7.48 -3.72
N GLU A 20 7.43 7.75 -2.66
CA GLU A 20 7.85 6.71 -1.71
C GLU A 20 7.01 6.75 -0.44
N ILE A 21 6.62 5.57 0.02
CA ILE A 21 5.98 5.35 1.31
C ILE A 21 6.61 4.12 1.96
N HIS A 22 6.30 3.88 3.23
CA HIS A 22 6.80 2.71 3.94
C HIS A 22 5.68 1.74 4.29
N THR A 23 6.03 0.47 4.49
CA THR A 23 5.11 -0.53 5.03
C THR A 23 4.62 -0.12 6.42
N VAL A 24 3.45 -0.60 6.81
CA VAL A 24 2.85 -0.33 8.13
C VAL A 24 2.79 -1.64 8.95
N PRO A 25 3.89 -2.11 9.55
CA PRO A 25 3.86 -3.27 10.42
C PRO A 25 3.09 -2.98 11.73
N GLN A 26 2.34 -3.95 12.23
CA GLN A 26 1.70 -3.87 13.56
C GLN A 26 2.55 -4.45 14.69
N ASN A 27 3.63 -5.13 14.32
CA ASN A 27 4.62 -5.63 15.26
C ASN A 27 5.78 -4.63 15.36
N LYS A 28 6.77 -4.92 16.20
CA LYS A 28 7.98 -4.10 16.38
C LYS A 28 8.95 -4.14 15.19
N SER A 29 8.53 -4.61 14.02
CA SER A 29 9.39 -4.66 12.83
C SER A 29 9.59 -3.26 12.26
N VAL A 30 10.78 -3.01 11.70
CA VAL A 30 11.10 -1.74 11.07
C VAL A 30 10.27 -1.58 9.79
N PRO A 31 9.55 -0.45 9.61
CA PRO A 31 8.91 -0.09 8.34
C PRO A 31 9.93 -0.09 7.20
N LEU A 32 9.55 -0.65 6.04
CA LEU A 32 10.41 -0.69 4.86
C LEU A 32 9.84 0.21 3.77
N TRP A 33 10.68 1.06 3.20
CA TRP A 33 10.33 1.99 2.15
C TRP A 33 10.23 1.30 0.78
N PHE A 34 9.27 1.76 -0.02
CA PHE A 34 9.08 1.33 -1.40
C PHE A 34 8.56 2.50 -2.23
N LEU A 35 8.81 2.42 -3.54
CA LEU A 35 8.38 3.42 -4.51
C LEU A 35 7.09 2.96 -5.19
N VAL A 36 6.13 3.88 -5.31
CA VAL A 36 4.85 3.69 -5.97
C VAL A 36 4.86 4.45 -7.29
N GLY A 37 4.60 3.74 -8.38
CA GLY A 37 4.37 4.32 -9.70
C GLY A 37 3.12 3.76 -10.35
N VAL A 38 2.82 4.21 -11.57
CA VAL A 38 1.72 3.70 -12.39
C VAL A 38 2.27 2.98 -13.62
N LYS A 39 1.64 1.86 -13.98
CA LYS A 39 1.76 1.26 -15.30
C LYS A 39 0.37 0.90 -15.79
N GLU A 40 -0.04 1.52 -16.89
CA GLU A 40 -1.38 1.40 -17.46
C GLU A 40 -2.48 1.74 -16.42
N ARG A 41 -3.23 0.73 -15.95
CA ARG A 41 -4.30 0.88 -14.95
C ARG A 41 -3.92 0.34 -13.57
N SER A 42 -2.67 -0.07 -13.39
CA SER A 42 -2.18 -0.73 -12.19
C SER A 42 -1.13 0.12 -11.47
N LEU A 43 -1.05 -0.03 -10.15
CA LEU A 43 0.07 0.50 -9.37
C LEU A 43 1.23 -0.48 -9.45
N ILE A 44 2.44 0.05 -9.57
CA ILE A 44 3.68 -0.73 -9.54
C ILE A 44 4.47 -0.36 -8.30
N ILE A 45 4.90 -1.37 -7.55
CA ILE A 45 5.78 -1.25 -6.40
C ILE A 45 7.20 -1.59 -6.81
N LYS A 46 8.11 -0.65 -6.57
CA LYS A 46 9.55 -0.80 -6.81
C LYS A 46 10.33 -0.60 -5.51
N LYS A 47 11.63 -0.87 -5.55
CA LYS A 47 12.53 -0.47 -4.45
C LYS A 47 12.50 1.05 -4.29
N ALA A 48 12.54 1.52 -3.04
CA ALA A 48 12.81 2.92 -2.76
C ALA A 48 14.20 3.30 -3.30
N LYS A 49 14.28 4.48 -3.92
CA LYS A 49 15.45 5.17 -4.45
C LYS A 49 16.04 6.13 -3.39
N ASN A 50 15.18 6.81 -2.62
CA ASN A 50 15.60 7.91 -1.74
C ASN A 50 15.61 7.54 -0.25
N HIS A 51 14.70 6.68 0.19
CA HIS A 51 14.59 6.31 1.60
C HIS A 51 15.15 4.91 1.92
N THR A 52 15.63 4.76 3.16
CA THR A 52 16.15 3.50 3.70
C THR A 52 15.56 3.22 5.09
N PRO A 53 15.39 1.94 5.49
CA PRO A 53 15.65 0.72 4.72
C PRO A 53 14.61 0.48 3.61
N SER A 54 15.07 0.05 2.43
CA SER A 54 14.24 -0.24 1.26
C SER A 54 13.80 -1.71 1.22
N VAL A 55 12.65 -1.98 0.62
CA VAL A 55 12.16 -3.36 0.43
C VAL A 55 13.09 -4.19 -0.43
N LYS A 56 13.30 -5.44 -0.02
CA LYS A 56 14.15 -6.40 -0.74
C LYS A 56 13.34 -7.22 -1.74
N ILE A 57 12.84 -6.58 -2.80
CA ILE A 57 12.17 -7.27 -3.90
C ILE A 57 13.13 -7.52 -5.06
N SER A 58 13.03 -8.69 -5.69
CA SER A 58 13.82 -9.04 -6.90
C SER A 58 13.17 -8.55 -8.19
N MET A 59 11.85 -8.37 -8.18
CA MET A 59 11.05 -7.90 -9.31
C MET A 59 9.97 -6.92 -8.81
N ASP A 60 9.63 -5.98 -9.67
CA ASP A 60 8.54 -5.03 -9.44
C ASP A 60 7.22 -5.76 -9.18
N ARG A 61 6.42 -5.27 -8.24
CA ARG A 61 5.11 -5.86 -7.93
C ARG A 61 3.99 -5.05 -8.54
N MET A 62 3.20 -5.69 -9.40
CA MET A 62 1.97 -5.09 -9.90
C MET A 62 0.84 -5.30 -8.90
N ILE A 63 0.10 -4.25 -8.62
CA ILE A 63 -1.14 -4.26 -7.82
C ILE A 63 -2.25 -3.80 -8.75
N THR A 64 -3.28 -4.63 -8.90
CA THR A 64 -4.49 -4.26 -9.64
C THR A 64 -5.53 -3.69 -8.68
N PHE A 65 -6.54 -2.99 -9.22
CA PHE A 65 -7.67 -2.54 -8.40
C PHE A 65 -8.38 -3.71 -7.70
N LYS A 66 -8.48 -4.88 -8.36
CA LYS A 66 -9.09 -6.07 -7.77
C LYS A 66 -8.33 -6.56 -6.54
N ASP A 67 -7.00 -6.56 -6.58
CA ASP A 67 -6.17 -6.90 -5.41
C ASP A 67 -6.36 -5.89 -4.29
N PHE A 68 -6.36 -4.60 -4.66
CA PHE A 68 -6.57 -3.49 -3.73
C PHE A 68 -7.92 -3.59 -3.02
N GLU A 69 -9.01 -3.73 -3.78
CA GLU A 69 -10.37 -3.85 -3.25
C GLU A 69 -10.51 -5.09 -2.37
N TYR A 70 -9.91 -6.20 -2.75
CA TYR A 70 -9.95 -7.42 -1.95
C TYR A 70 -9.31 -7.19 -0.56
N VAL A 71 -8.09 -6.65 -0.52
CA VAL A 71 -7.37 -6.41 0.74
C VAL A 71 -8.01 -5.29 1.55
N TYR A 72 -8.60 -4.28 0.90
CA TYR A 72 -9.32 -3.19 1.55
C TYR A 72 -10.42 -3.68 2.51
N ARG A 73 -11.11 -4.77 2.16
CA ARG A 73 -12.16 -5.38 3.01
C ARG A 73 -11.63 -5.88 4.37
N TYR A 74 -10.32 -6.11 4.48
CA TYR A 74 -9.66 -6.55 5.70
C TYR A 74 -9.01 -5.41 6.47
N TYR A 75 -8.92 -4.21 5.88
CA TYR A 75 -8.16 -3.09 6.45
C TYR A 75 -8.71 -2.62 7.80
N ASP A 76 -10.03 -2.47 7.92
CA ASP A 76 -10.65 -2.04 9.19
C ASP A 76 -10.41 -3.02 10.33
N ARG A 77 -10.49 -4.33 10.03
CA ARG A 77 -10.21 -5.42 10.99
C ARG A 77 -8.75 -5.42 11.40
N TRP A 78 -7.88 -5.26 10.41
CA TRP A 78 -6.45 -5.14 10.62
C TRP A 78 -6.15 -3.93 11.52
N GLN A 79 -6.64 -2.74 11.22
CA GLN A 79 -6.42 -1.53 12.03
C GLN A 79 -6.88 -1.68 13.48
N LYS A 80 -7.93 -2.48 13.75
CA LYS A 80 -8.41 -2.80 15.11
C LYS A 80 -7.54 -3.80 15.87
N GLY A 81 -6.44 -4.28 15.27
CA GLY A 81 -5.49 -5.21 15.89
C GLY A 81 -5.90 -6.68 15.75
N GLU A 82 -6.79 -7.03 14.83
CA GLU A 82 -7.19 -8.42 14.63
C GLU A 82 -6.05 -9.23 14.00
N THR A 83 -5.42 -10.09 14.81
CA THR A 83 -4.18 -10.83 14.51
C THR A 83 -4.24 -11.65 13.21
N ASN A 84 -5.41 -12.19 12.86
CA ASN A 84 -5.56 -13.12 11.73
C ASN A 84 -5.89 -12.44 10.40
N SER A 85 -6.40 -11.21 10.43
CA SER A 85 -6.87 -10.50 9.23
C SER A 85 -5.77 -10.32 8.17
N ARG A 86 -4.54 -10.00 8.59
CA ARG A 86 -3.37 -9.91 7.70
C ARG A 86 -2.99 -11.27 7.12
N GLN A 87 -3.06 -12.33 7.92
CA GLN A 87 -2.73 -13.68 7.44
C GLN A 87 -3.76 -14.14 6.40
N GLU A 88 -5.05 -13.88 6.61
CA GLU A 88 -6.12 -14.18 5.66
C GLU A 88 -5.98 -13.42 4.34
N ALA A 89 -5.65 -12.13 4.40
CA ALA A 89 -5.37 -11.33 3.21
C ALA A 89 -4.10 -11.84 2.48
N SER A 90 -3.04 -12.15 3.23
CA SER A 90 -1.76 -12.61 2.69
C SER A 90 -1.84 -13.98 2.01
N LYS A 91 -2.77 -14.86 2.45
CA LYS A 91 -3.05 -16.13 1.76
C LYS A 91 -3.55 -15.94 0.33
N LYS A 92 -4.14 -14.78 0.01
CA LYS A 92 -4.68 -14.49 -1.32
C LYS A 92 -3.87 -13.46 -2.12
N SER A 93 -3.09 -12.60 -1.46
CA SER A 93 -2.23 -11.64 -2.14
C SER A 93 -0.89 -11.47 -1.41
N GLN A 94 0.21 -11.80 -2.11
CA GLN A 94 1.57 -11.52 -1.64
C GLN A 94 1.84 -10.02 -1.49
N ASN A 95 0.98 -9.16 -2.05
CA ASN A 95 1.12 -7.70 -2.00
C ASN A 95 0.43 -7.06 -0.79
N THR A 96 -0.16 -7.85 0.12
CA THR A 96 -0.96 -7.35 1.27
C THR A 96 -0.26 -6.27 2.08
N ALA A 97 1.04 -6.41 2.36
CA ALA A 97 1.79 -5.41 3.13
C ALA A 97 1.90 -4.05 2.41
N TYR A 98 2.05 -4.07 1.09
CA TYR A 98 2.07 -2.85 0.27
C TYR A 98 0.68 -2.24 0.19
N ILE A 99 -0.35 -3.06 0.01
CA ILE A 99 -1.73 -2.60 -0.10
C ILE A 99 -2.20 -1.95 1.21
N PHE A 100 -1.86 -2.50 2.37
CA PHE A 100 -2.17 -1.85 3.65
C PHE A 100 -1.50 -0.48 3.78
N ALA A 101 -0.22 -0.35 3.39
CA ALA A 101 0.45 0.94 3.39
C ALA A 101 -0.17 1.94 2.40
N LEU A 102 -0.59 1.47 1.22
CA LEU A 102 -1.30 2.30 0.24
C LEU A 102 -2.64 2.82 0.79
N ILE A 103 -3.41 1.95 1.45
CA ILE A 103 -4.70 2.35 2.06
C ILE A 103 -4.46 3.36 3.17
N ASP A 104 -3.50 3.10 4.06
CA ASP A 104 -3.13 4.01 5.15
C ASP A 104 -2.71 5.38 4.62
N GLU A 105 -1.84 5.41 3.60
CA GLU A 105 -1.41 6.64 2.94
C GLU A 105 -2.60 7.40 2.32
N ALA A 106 -3.47 6.72 1.60
CA ALA A 106 -4.62 7.34 0.96
C ALA A 106 -5.62 7.94 1.97
N LEU A 107 -5.66 7.40 3.19
CA LEU A 107 -6.45 7.92 4.31
C LEU A 107 -5.77 9.11 5.00
N LYS A 108 -4.43 9.15 5.06
CA LYS A 108 -3.62 10.22 5.67
C LYS A 108 -3.61 11.53 4.92
N VAL A 109 -3.72 11.53 3.59
CA VAL A 109 -3.75 12.74 2.73
C VAL A 109 -4.92 13.71 3.08
N ARG A 110 -5.76 13.40 4.07
CA ARG A 110 -6.70 14.33 4.70
C ARG A 110 -6.12 15.27 5.76
N VAL A 111 -4.89 15.04 6.25
CA VAL A 111 -4.41 15.71 7.49
C VAL A 111 -3.40 16.84 7.24
N ASP A 112 -2.81 16.96 6.03
CA ASP A 112 -1.90 18.06 5.70
C ASP A 112 -2.66 19.33 5.27
N VAL A 113 -3.55 19.80 6.15
CA VAL A 113 -4.04 21.18 6.16
C VAL A 113 -3.62 21.80 7.49
N HIS A 114 -2.40 22.30 7.54
CA HIS A 114 -1.97 23.31 8.51
C HIS A 114 -1.05 24.31 7.84
#